data_AF-A0A534Q206-F1
#
_entry.id   AF-A0A534Q206-F1
#
_cell.length_a   1.000
_cell.length_b   1.000
_cell.length_c   1.000
_cell.angle_alpha   90.00
_cell.angle_beta   90.00
_cell.angle_gamma   90.00
#
_symmetry.space_group_name_H-M   'P 1'
#
loop_
_entity.id
_entity.type
_entity.pdbx_description
1 polymer ?
#
loop_
_entity_poly.entity_id
_entity_poly.type
_entity_poly.pdbx_seq_one_letter_code
_entity_poly.pdbx_strand_id
1 'polypeptide(L)' 'MRAIRIVSCLLLLAVSASAGPAVPEDLLAVLTLRGKPCGSIASFERKGESDYFVTCSDGHHYRVFIGPGDRVVIEEK' A
#
# COMPACT_ATOMS: atom_id res chain seq x y z
N MET A 1 -50.48 30.48 -7.76
CA MET A 1 -49.60 29.89 -8.80
C MET A 1 -48.15 30.11 -8.38
N ARG A 2 -47.51 29.12 -7.74
CA ARG A 2 -46.06 29.16 -7.45
C ARG A 2 -45.46 27.86 -7.98
N ALA A 3 -44.76 27.97 -9.10
CA ALA A 3 -44.09 26.87 -9.75
C ALA A 3 -42.78 26.58 -9.01
N ILE A 4 -42.73 25.47 -8.27
CA ILE A 4 -41.50 24.96 -7.67
C ILE A 4 -40.86 24.05 -8.71
N ARG A 5 -39.90 24.59 -9.47
CA ARG A 5 -39.06 23.81 -10.39
C ARG A 5 -37.91 23.20 -9.60
N ILE A 6 -38.11 21.98 -9.11
CA ILE A 6 -37.03 21.15 -8.57
C ILE A 6 -36.26 20.61 -9.76
N VAL A 7 -35.27 21.36 -10.25
CA VAL A 7 -34.25 20.81 -11.14
C VAL A 7 -33.32 19.99 -10.25
N SER A 8 -33.66 18.71 -10.08
CA SER A 8 -32.81 17.71 -9.45
C SER A 8 -31.62 17.46 -10.38
N CYS A 9 -30.55 18.22 -10.18
CA CYS A 9 -29.27 17.96 -10.81
C CYS A 9 -28.64 16.79 -10.03
N LEU A 10 -28.85 15.57 -10.52
CA LEU A 10 -28.13 14.38 -10.08
C LEU A 10 -26.68 14.53 -10.54
N LEU A 11 -25.86 15.18 -9.71
CA LEU A 11 -24.43 15.31 -9.91
C LEU A 11 -23.82 13.91 -9.79
N LEU A 12 -23.51 13.30 -10.94
CA LEU A 12 -22.64 12.14 -11.03
C LEU A 12 -21.25 12.57 -10.55
N LEU A 13 -20.94 12.29 -9.29
CA LEU A 13 -19.57 12.37 -8.78
C LEU A 13 -18.73 11.33 -9.53
N ALA A 14 -17.91 11.79 -10.48
CA ALA A 14 -16.83 11.00 -11.03
C ALA A 14 -15.76 10.84 -9.94
N VAL A 15 -15.83 9.74 -9.18
CA VAL A 15 -14.74 9.31 -8.31
C VAL A 15 -13.58 8.86 -9.20
N SER A 16 -12.54 9.70 -9.28
CA SER A 16 -11.25 9.29 -9.83
C SER A 16 -10.51 8.52 -8.73
N ALA A 17 -10.55 7.20 -8.78
CA ALA A 17 -9.72 6.36 -7.93
C ALA A 17 -8.26 6.49 -8.39
N SER A 18 -7.51 7.37 -7.73
CA SER A 18 -6.05 7.44 -7.82
C SER A 18 -5.45 6.20 -7.13
N ALA A 19 -5.40 5.08 -7.85
CA ALA A 19 -4.78 3.84 -7.36
C ALA A 19 -3.25 3.93 -7.43
N GLY A 20 -2.63 4.57 -6.45
CA GLY A 20 -1.18 4.51 -6.25
C GLY A 20 -0.74 5.16 -4.94
N PRO A 21 0.35 4.72 -4.28
CA PRO A 21 0.96 3.39 -4.24
C PRO A 21 0.60 2.70 -2.89
N ALA A 22 -0.42 1.85 -2.85
CA ALA A 22 -0.75 1.10 -1.62
C ALA A 22 0.38 0.16 -1.16
N VAL A 23 1.12 -0.39 -2.13
CA VAL A 23 2.16 -1.41 -1.87
C VAL A 23 3.27 -0.97 -0.90
N PRO A 24 3.94 0.19 -1.05
CA PRO A 24 4.95 0.63 -0.08
C PRO A 24 4.36 0.93 1.31
N GLU A 25 3.16 1.48 1.41
CA GLU A 25 2.51 1.73 2.70
C GLU A 25 2.16 0.42 3.41
N ASP A 26 1.64 -0.56 2.67
CA ASP A 26 1.35 -1.90 3.17
C ASP A 26 2.63 -2.62 3.62
N LEU A 27 3.70 -2.55 2.83
CA LEU A 27 5.00 -3.14 3.18
C LEU A 27 5.58 -2.50 4.44
N LEU A 28 5.49 -1.18 4.59
CA LEU A 28 5.92 -0.47 5.78
C LEU A 28 5.10 -0.88 7.00
N ALA A 29 3.79 -1.01 6.85
CA ALA A 29 2.91 -1.50 7.91
C ALA A 29 3.29 -2.93 8.34
N VAL A 30 3.53 -3.83 7.39
CA VAL A 30 3.97 -5.20 7.65
C VAL A 30 5.31 -5.23 8.40
N LEU A 31 6.30 -4.44 7.98
CA LEU A 31 7.59 -4.34 8.66
C LEU A 31 7.42 -3.82 10.10
N THR A 32 6.62 -2.76 10.26
CA THR A 32 6.32 -2.16 11.57
C THR A 32 5.65 -3.14 12.52
N LEU A 33 4.62 -3.86 12.04
CA LEU A 33 3.91 -4.89 12.82
C LEU A 33 4.81 -6.05 13.24
N ARG A 34 5.90 -6.29 12.52
CA ARG A 34 6.91 -7.31 12.83
C ARG A 34 8.09 -6.77 13.64
N GLY A 35 8.07 -5.49 14.01
CA GLY A 35 9.16 -4.86 14.78
C GLY A 35 10.45 -4.67 13.98
N LYS A 36 10.36 -4.58 12.65
CA LYS A 36 11.50 -4.25 11.79
C LYS A 36 11.58 -2.73 11.59
N PRO A 37 12.61 -2.06 12.11
CA PRO A 37 12.79 -0.63 11.87
C PRO A 37 13.05 -0.39 10.38
N CYS A 38 12.41 0.65 9.85
CA CYS A 38 12.59 1.05 8.46
C CYS A 38 12.49 2.57 8.32
N GLY A 39 11.72 3.22 9.21
CA GLY A 39 11.41 4.65 9.16
C GLY A 39 10.50 4.98 7.97
N SER A 40 11.06 4.92 6.78
CA SER A 40 10.36 5.00 5.51
C SER A 40 11.01 4.08 4.48
N ILE A 41 10.23 3.57 3.52
CA ILE A 41 10.77 2.81 2.40
C ILE A 41 11.42 3.77 1.42
N ALA A 42 12.73 3.63 1.21
CA ALA A 42 13.48 4.41 0.22
C ALA A 42 13.25 3.85 -1.20
N SER A 43 13.21 2.52 -1.34
CA SER A 43 12.85 1.85 -2.58
C SER A 43 12.33 0.44 -2.31
N PHE A 44 11.55 -0.11 -3.25
CA PHE A 44 11.17 -1.50 -3.22
C PHE A 44 11.19 -2.09 -4.63
N GLU A 45 11.46 -3.38 -4.72
CA GLU A 45 11.45 -4.15 -5.95
C GLU A 45 10.59 -5.39 -5.77
N ARG A 46 9.59 -5.56 -6.65
CA ARG A 46 8.76 -6.75 -6.68
C ARG A 46 9.48 -7.85 -7.47
N LYS A 47 9.78 -8.98 -6.83
CA LYS A 47 10.37 -10.18 -7.47
C LYS A 47 9.33 -11.23 -7.86
N GLY A 48 8.12 -11.13 -7.31
CA GLY A 48 7.01 -12.02 -7.62
C GLY A 48 5.66 -11.45 -7.17
N GLU A 49 4.59 -12.23 -7.28
CA GLU A 49 3.23 -11.79 -6.94
C GLU A 49 3.09 -11.39 -5.45
N SER A 50 3.90 -11.99 -4.57
CA SER A 50 3.97 -11.61 -3.15
C SER A 50 5.38 -11.81 -2.60
N ASP A 51 6.39 -11.32 -3.35
CA ASP A 51 7.80 -11.32 -2.94
C ASP A 51 8.42 -9.96 -3.31
N TYR A 52 8.94 -9.26 -2.30
CA TYR A 52 9.44 -7.90 -2.42
C TYR A 52 10.77 -7.75 -1.71
N PHE A 53 11.73 -7.13 -2.37
CA PHE A 53 12.90 -6.55 -1.72
C PHE A 53 12.61 -5.11 -1.37
N VAL A 54 12.85 -4.73 -0.13
CA VAL A 54 12.60 -3.40 0.41
C VAL A 54 13.92 -2.85 0.90
N THR A 55 14.25 -1.64 0.47
CA THR A 55 15.36 -0.85 0.98
C THR A 55 14.80 0.28 1.81
N CYS A 56 15.16 0.32 3.08
CA CYS A 56 14.71 1.32 4.04
C CYS A 56 15.64 2.54 4.04
N SER A 57 15.11 3.70 4.43
CA SER A 57 15.88 4.94 4.51
C SER A 57 16.93 4.95 5.62
N ASP A 58 16.76 4.08 6.63
CA ASP A 58 17.73 3.83 7.69
C ASP A 58 18.87 2.88 7.29
N GLY A 59 18.85 2.35 6.06
CA GLY A 59 19.87 1.48 5.52
C GLY A 59 19.63 -0.01 5.78
N HIS A 60 18.49 -0.42 6.36
CA HIS A 60 18.11 -1.83 6.43
C HIS A 60 17.53 -2.33 5.10
N HIS A 61 17.81 -3.59 4.79
CA HIS A 61 17.30 -4.25 3.59
C HIS A 61 16.51 -5.50 3.98
N TYR A 62 15.26 -5.58 3.52
CA TYR A 62 14.37 -6.68 3.84
C TYR A 62 13.86 -7.37 2.59
N ARG A 63 13.67 -8.69 2.67
CA ARG A 63 12.83 -9.42 1.73
C ARG A 63 11.55 -9.83 2.44
N VAL A 64 10.43 -9.37 1.92
CA VAL A 64 9.09 -9.66 2.42
C VAL A 64 8.40 -10.58 1.42
N PHE A 65 8.03 -11.79 1.85
CA PHE A 65 7.36 -12.74 0.98
C PHE A 65 6.35 -13.64 1.71
N ILE A 66 5.48 -14.30 0.96
CA ILE A 66 4.59 -15.34 1.51
C ILE A 66 5.32 -16.69 1.52
N GLY A 67 5.58 -17.20 2.72
CA GLY A 67 6.18 -18.49 2.97
C GLY A 67 5.14 -19.61 3.19
N PRO A 68 5.59 -20.80 3.65
CA PRO A 68 4.71 -21.94 3.86
C PRO A 68 3.55 -21.65 4.81
N GLY A 69 2.36 -22.15 4.46
CA GLY A 69 1.13 -21.96 5.25
C GLY A 69 0.56 -20.54 5.17
N ASP A 70 0.77 -19.86 4.04
CA ASP A 70 0.26 -18.51 3.73
C ASP A 70 0.66 -17.45 4.78
N ARG A 71 1.89 -17.56 5.29
CA ARG A 71 2.42 -16.63 6.29
C ARG A 71 3.38 -15.64 5.66
N VAL A 72 3.26 -14.38 6.06
CA VAL A 72 4.26 -13.36 5.74
C VAL A 72 5.57 -13.65 6.49
N VAL A 73 6.64 -13.85 5.73
CA VAL A 73 8.02 -14.03 6.19
C VAL A 73 8.82 -12.78 5.84
N ILE A 74 9.68 -12.35 6.77
CA ILE A 74 10.58 -11.22 6.58
C ILE A 74 12.00 -11.70 6.84
N GLU A 75 12.85 -11.64 5.81
CA GLU A 75 14.28 -11.89 5.90
C GLU A 75 15.03 -10.56 5.85
N GLU A 76 16.07 -10.43 6.66
CA GLU A 76 17.04 -9.33 6.53
C GLU A 76 18.14 -9.76 5.57
N LYS A 77 18.58 -8.86 4.69
CA LYS A 77 19.59 -9.12 3.66
C LYS A 77 20.90 -8.43 3.96
#